data_AF-A0A6F8VBQ0-F1
#
_entry.id   AF-A0A6F8VBQ0-F1
#
_cell.length_a   1.000
_cell.length_b   1.000
_cell.length_c   1.000
_cell.angle_alpha   90.00
_cell.angle_beta   90.00
_cell.angle_gamma   90.00
#
_symmetry.space_group_name_H-M   'P 1'
#
loop_
_entity.id
_entity.type
_entity.pdbx_description
1 polymer ?
#
loop_
_entity_poly.entity_id
_entity_poly.type
_entity_poly.pdbx_seq_one_letter_code
_entity_poly.pdbx_strand_id
1 'polypeptide(L)'
;MIGSTTSCVRIIVAMTKEGPKIHMAFWKMARAHNITDNFCMGESGNLLAWVNKNTGSIERIVSGLWPNGTEVPRHPDTQQELLGKNLPDWQQATSMCLSAAVHFPGLKLQHWDIAFCRQGPVLMELNTEADLGVPQFLGRTPFLDATIKELLVNT
;
A
#
# COMPACT_ATOMS: atom_id res chain seq x y z
N MET A 1 -6.12 -12.26 -6.76
CA MET A 1 -6.43 -11.49 -5.53
C MET A 1 -7.54 -12.16 -4.75
N ILE A 2 -7.65 -11.81 -3.47
CA ILE A 2 -8.62 -12.38 -2.54
C ILE A 2 -9.96 -11.65 -2.63
N GLY A 3 -11.07 -12.37 -2.46
CA GLY A 3 -12.41 -11.80 -2.57
C GLY A 3 -12.82 -11.51 -4.01
N SER A 4 -14.01 -10.91 -4.17
CA SER A 4 -14.62 -10.60 -5.47
C SER A 4 -14.49 -9.13 -5.90
N THR A 5 -13.95 -8.27 -5.03
CA THR A 5 -13.84 -6.82 -5.28
C THR A 5 -12.40 -6.44 -5.61
N THR A 6 -12.22 -5.56 -6.60
CA THR A 6 -10.90 -4.99 -6.94
C THR A 6 -10.36 -4.19 -5.76
N SER A 7 -9.10 -4.46 -5.42
CA SER A 7 -8.38 -3.90 -4.28
C SER A 7 -7.01 -3.43 -4.72
N CYS A 8 -6.52 -2.31 -4.18
CA CYS A 8 -5.25 -1.73 -4.58
C CYS A 8 -4.21 -1.82 -3.47
N VAL A 9 -2.96 -2.08 -3.86
CA VAL A 9 -1.81 -1.82 -3.01
C VAL A 9 -1.38 -0.38 -3.22
N ARG A 10 -1.29 0.37 -2.14
CA ARG A 10 -0.68 1.69 -2.14
C ARG A 10 0.83 1.53 -2.01
N ILE A 11 1.56 2.04 -2.99
CA ILE A 11 3.02 2.15 -2.99
C ILE A 11 3.38 3.61 -2.86
N ILE A 12 4.06 3.96 -1.77
CA ILE A 12 4.57 5.30 -1.52
C ILE A 12 5.98 5.38 -2.12
N VAL A 13 6.18 6.30 -3.05
CA VAL A 13 7.44 6.54 -3.75
C VAL A 13 7.99 7.90 -3.38
N ALA A 14 9.27 7.93 -3.00
CA ALA A 14 10.06 9.12 -2.75
C ALA A 14 10.92 9.43 -3.97
N MET A 15 10.87 10.67 -4.47
CA MET A 15 11.69 11.13 -5.60
C MET A 15 13.03 11.68 -5.12
N THR A 16 14.04 10.81 -5.00
CA THR A 16 15.38 11.21 -4.52
C THR A 16 16.26 11.71 -5.66
N LYS A 17 17.46 12.20 -5.32
CA LYS A 17 18.47 12.61 -6.31
C LYS A 17 18.96 11.46 -7.20
N GLU A 18 18.93 10.24 -6.67
CA GLU A 18 19.33 9.02 -7.40
C GLU A 18 18.18 8.42 -8.22
N GLY A 19 16.96 8.94 -8.07
CA GLY A 19 15.76 8.46 -8.74
C GLY A 19 14.62 8.10 -7.78
N PRO A 20 13.49 7.60 -8.31
CA PRO A 20 12.37 7.16 -7.50
C PRO A 20 12.75 5.95 -6.63
N LYS A 21 12.39 5.97 -5.35
CA LYS A 21 12.57 4.85 -4.41
C LYS A 21 11.28 4.53 -3.69
N ILE A 22 10.98 3.25 -3.54
CA ILE A 22 9.82 2.82 -2.74
C ILE A 22 10.12 3.08 -1.26
N HIS A 23 9.30 3.90 -0.64
CA HIS A 23 9.40 4.25 0.76
C HIS A 23 8.60 3.29 1.64
N MET A 24 7.31 3.07 1.33
CA MET A 24 6.41 2.17 2.08
C MET A 24 5.38 1.53 1.13
N ALA A 25 4.79 0.40 1.54
CA ALA A 25 3.70 -0.23 0.81
C ALA A 25 2.66 -0.85 1.76
N PHE A 26 1.39 -0.73 1.40
CA PHE A 26 0.31 -1.40 2.12
C PHE A 26 -0.88 -1.71 1.22
N TRP A 27 -1.57 -2.81 1.50
CA TRP A 27 -2.70 -3.28 0.72
C TRP A 27 -4.01 -2.84 1.35
N LYS A 28 -4.85 -2.14 0.57
CA LYS A 28 -6.24 -1.86 0.91
C LYS A 28 -7.10 -3.00 0.40
N MET A 29 -7.62 -3.83 1.30
CA MET A 29 -8.41 -5.01 0.94
C MET A 29 -9.90 -4.70 1.07
N ALA A 30 -10.56 -4.57 -0.08
CA ALA A 30 -12.00 -4.51 -0.16
C ALA A 30 -12.63 -5.84 0.26
N ARG A 31 -13.62 -5.78 1.15
CA ARG A 31 -14.41 -6.93 1.60
C ARG A 31 -15.65 -7.16 0.75
N ALA A 32 -16.29 -8.30 0.94
CA ALA A 32 -17.57 -8.63 0.31
C ALA A 32 -18.59 -7.49 0.52
N HIS A 33 -19.38 -7.22 -0.52
CA HIS A 33 -20.40 -6.16 -0.56
C HIS A 33 -19.87 -4.71 -0.57
N ASN A 34 -18.56 -4.49 -0.50
CA ASN A 34 -17.97 -3.19 -0.75
C ASN A 34 -17.63 -3.03 -2.24
N ILE A 35 -17.92 -1.86 -2.79
CA ILE A 35 -17.57 -1.49 -4.18
C ILE A 35 -16.22 -0.75 -4.26
N THR A 36 -15.66 -0.33 -3.12
CA THR A 36 -14.37 0.35 -3.03
C THR A 36 -13.47 -0.31 -1.99
N ASP A 37 -12.16 -0.13 -2.13
CA ASP A 37 -11.16 -0.50 -1.13
C ASP A 37 -10.90 0.59 -0.09
N ASN A 38 -11.73 1.66 -0.06
CA ASN A 38 -11.56 2.74 0.89
C ASN A 38 -11.71 2.22 2.32
N PHE A 39 -10.69 2.47 3.14
CA PHE A 39 -10.62 1.93 4.49
C PHE A 39 -11.62 2.59 5.45
N CYS A 40 -11.90 3.89 5.27
CA CYS A 40 -12.84 4.66 6.10
C CYS A 40 -12.67 4.37 7.61
N MET A 41 -11.42 4.38 8.10
CA MET A 41 -11.06 4.07 9.49
C MET A 41 -11.57 2.72 10.05
N GLY A 42 -11.94 1.77 9.18
CA GLY A 42 -12.50 0.47 9.52
C GLY A 42 -14.04 0.40 9.49
N GLU A 43 -14.74 1.52 9.27
CA GLU A 43 -16.22 1.56 9.27
C GLU A 43 -16.83 0.73 8.13
N SER A 44 -16.13 0.63 6.99
CA SER A 44 -16.58 -0.19 5.85
C SER A 44 -16.33 -1.69 6.07
N GLY A 45 -15.61 -2.07 7.13
CA GLY A 45 -15.14 -3.44 7.35
C GLY A 45 -13.97 -3.87 6.45
N ASN A 46 -13.50 -3.00 5.54
CA ASN A 46 -12.29 -3.22 4.75
C ASN A 46 -11.07 -3.42 5.64
N LEU A 47 -10.08 -4.15 5.13
CA LEU A 47 -8.86 -4.45 5.88
C LEU A 47 -7.68 -3.67 5.30
N LEU A 48 -6.67 -3.44 6.12
CA LEU A 48 -5.36 -2.98 5.66
C LEU A 48 -4.30 -4.04 5.94
N ALA A 49 -3.41 -4.27 4.98
CA ALA A 49 -2.28 -5.18 5.12
C ALA A 49 -0.94 -4.44 4.99
N TRP A 50 -0.03 -4.59 5.95
CA TRP A 50 1.34 -4.17 5.78
C TRP A 50 2.02 -5.06 4.74
N VAL A 51 2.68 -4.44 3.77
CA VAL A 51 3.41 -5.15 2.71
C VAL A 51 4.88 -4.80 2.81
N ASN A 52 5.72 -5.83 2.92
CA ASN A 52 7.15 -5.66 2.82
C ASN A 52 7.51 -5.11 1.44
N LYS A 53 8.02 -3.89 1.39
CA LYS A 53 8.32 -3.23 0.11
C LYS A 53 9.34 -3.95 -0.77
N ASN A 54 10.23 -4.75 -0.18
CA ASN A 54 11.30 -5.44 -0.91
C ASN A 54 10.81 -6.79 -1.47
N THR A 55 9.95 -7.50 -0.74
CA THR A 55 9.56 -8.87 -1.07
C THR A 55 8.12 -9.03 -1.56
N GLY A 56 7.25 -8.06 -1.23
CA GLY A 56 5.80 -8.17 -1.45
C GLY A 56 5.09 -9.04 -0.42
N SER A 57 5.79 -9.46 0.64
CA SER A 57 5.23 -10.28 1.73
C SER A 57 4.21 -9.51 2.56
N ILE A 58 3.09 -10.14 2.86
CA ILE A 58 2.07 -9.61 3.77
C ILE A 58 2.47 -9.94 5.20
N GLU A 59 2.77 -8.92 6.00
CA GLU A 59 3.39 -9.11 7.33
C GLU A 59 2.45 -8.80 8.50
N ARG A 60 1.40 -8.01 8.25
CA ARG A 60 0.41 -7.64 9.28
C ARG A 60 -0.90 -7.25 8.62
N ILE A 61 -2.03 -7.57 9.25
CA ILE A 61 -3.36 -7.24 8.72
C ILE A 61 -4.22 -6.70 9.85
N VAL A 62 -4.95 -5.60 9.61
CA VAL A 62 -5.83 -4.97 10.60
C VAL A 62 -7.23 -4.72 10.02
N SER A 63 -8.25 -4.76 10.89
CA SER A 63 -9.66 -4.49 10.56
C SER A 63 -10.10 -3.04 10.75
N GLY A 64 -9.31 -2.25 11.46
CA GLY A 64 -9.67 -0.90 11.89
C GLY A 64 -8.51 -0.23 12.62
N LEU A 65 -8.75 0.99 13.11
CA LEU A 65 -7.84 1.67 14.04
C LEU A 65 -8.36 1.57 15.48
N TRP A 66 -7.51 1.91 16.45
CA TRP A 66 -7.91 1.97 17.86
C TRP A 66 -9.16 2.86 18.04
N PRO A 67 -10.12 2.49 18.91
CA PRO A 67 -10.11 1.35 19.83
C PRO A 67 -10.65 0.04 19.23
N ASN A 68 -11.29 0.10 18.07
CA ASN A 68 -12.07 -1.03 17.55
C ASN A 68 -11.27 -1.96 16.62
N GLY A 69 -10.12 -1.49 16.14
CA GLY A 69 -9.24 -2.22 15.24
C GLY A 69 -8.55 -3.39 15.91
N THR A 70 -8.56 -4.54 15.24
CA THR A 70 -7.88 -5.75 15.68
C THR A 70 -6.99 -6.30 14.58
N GLU A 71 -6.01 -7.14 14.95
CA GLU A 71 -5.22 -7.88 13.97
C GLU A 71 -6.00 -9.10 13.47
N VAL A 72 -6.00 -9.29 12.15
CA VAL A 72 -6.86 -10.26 11.46
C VAL A 72 -6.02 -11.14 10.53
N PRO A 73 -5.44 -12.26 11.02
CA PRO A 73 -4.52 -13.09 10.23
C PRO A 73 -5.20 -13.84 9.08
N ARG A 74 -6.52 -14.07 9.18
CA ARG A 74 -7.35 -14.75 8.18
C ARG A 74 -8.36 -13.79 7.57
N HIS A 75 -8.45 -13.75 6.25
CA HIS A 75 -9.41 -12.91 5.55
C HIS A 75 -10.85 -13.36 5.87
N PRO A 76 -11.71 -12.53 6.49
CA PRO A 76 -12.94 -13.06 7.07
C PRO A 76 -14.02 -13.49 6.06
N ASP A 77 -13.98 -13.06 4.79
CA ASP A 77 -14.92 -13.58 3.77
C ASP A 77 -14.50 -14.92 3.17
N THR A 78 -13.19 -15.16 3.06
CA THR A 78 -12.65 -16.31 2.30
C THR A 78 -11.95 -17.32 3.20
N GLN A 79 -11.74 -16.96 4.47
CA GLN A 79 -11.03 -17.72 5.50
C GLN A 79 -9.57 -18.06 5.16
N GLN A 80 -9.04 -17.49 4.08
CA GLN A 80 -7.65 -17.74 3.67
C GLN A 80 -6.68 -17.03 4.62
N GLU A 81 -5.64 -17.75 4.99
CA GLU A 81 -4.48 -17.20 5.70
C GLU A 81 -3.61 -16.44 4.71
N LEU A 82 -3.29 -15.19 5.04
CA LEU A 82 -2.56 -14.27 4.17
C LEU A 82 -1.17 -13.91 4.68
N LEU A 83 -0.96 -13.96 6.00
CA LEU A 83 0.33 -13.63 6.59
C LEU A 83 1.45 -14.53 6.04
N GLY A 84 2.58 -13.92 5.71
CA GLY A 84 3.74 -14.59 5.12
C GLY A 84 3.60 -14.95 3.63
N LYS A 85 2.44 -14.71 3.00
CA LYS A 85 2.29 -14.85 1.56
C LYS A 85 2.79 -13.60 0.84
N ASN A 86 3.37 -13.80 -0.34
CA ASN A 86 3.76 -12.71 -1.22
C ASN A 86 2.61 -12.36 -2.17
N LEU A 87 2.46 -11.07 -2.44
CA LEU A 87 1.64 -10.61 -3.56
C LEU A 87 2.23 -11.12 -4.88
N PRO A 88 1.39 -11.61 -5.80
CA PRO A 88 1.85 -12.04 -7.12
C PRO A 88 2.43 -10.83 -7.88
N ASP A 89 3.37 -11.06 -8.79
CA ASP A 89 3.90 -10.03 -9.70
C ASP A 89 4.44 -8.76 -9.01
N TRP A 90 4.86 -8.86 -7.75
CA TRP A 90 5.33 -7.73 -6.95
C TRP A 90 6.45 -6.94 -7.64
N GLN A 91 7.43 -7.64 -8.19
CA GLN A 91 8.55 -7.02 -8.90
C GLN A 91 8.10 -6.30 -10.17
N GLN A 92 7.11 -6.83 -10.89
CA GLN A 92 6.52 -6.17 -12.04
C GLN A 92 5.75 -4.91 -11.63
N ALA A 93 4.96 -4.97 -10.56
CA ALA A 93 4.18 -3.85 -10.05
C ALA A 93 5.08 -2.69 -9.58
N THR A 94 6.11 -3.02 -8.79
CA THR A 94 7.09 -2.05 -8.29
C THR A 94 7.92 -1.43 -9.42
N SER A 95 8.38 -2.23 -10.39
CA SER A 95 9.10 -1.72 -11.55
C SER A 95 8.24 -0.77 -12.39
N MET A 96 6.98 -1.15 -12.66
CA MET A 96 6.02 -0.31 -13.35
C MET A 96 5.77 1.01 -12.61
N CYS A 97 5.56 0.95 -11.29
CA CYS A 97 5.35 2.13 -10.44
C CYS A 97 6.54 3.10 -10.51
N LEU A 98 7.77 2.58 -10.33
CA LEU A 98 8.99 3.39 -10.41
C LEU A 98 9.19 4.00 -11.80
N SER A 99 8.87 3.25 -12.86
CA SER A 99 8.93 3.76 -14.24
C SER A 99 7.88 4.84 -14.54
N ALA A 100 6.72 4.81 -13.88
CA ALA A 100 5.71 5.86 -14.00
C ALA A 100 6.09 7.10 -13.19
N ALA A 101 6.69 6.91 -12.01
CA ALA A 101 7.00 7.98 -11.07
C ALA A 101 7.94 9.06 -11.64
N VAL A 102 8.85 8.69 -12.54
CA VAL A 102 9.79 9.64 -13.18
C VAL A 102 9.10 10.69 -14.05
N HIS A 103 7.86 10.43 -14.48
CA HIS A 103 7.10 11.38 -15.30
C HIS A 103 6.47 12.52 -14.48
N PHE A 104 6.51 12.45 -13.15
CA PHE A 104 5.95 13.46 -12.24
C PHE A 104 7.02 14.04 -11.29
N PRO A 105 8.14 14.60 -11.78
CA PRO A 105 9.30 14.96 -10.96
C PRO A 105 9.05 16.11 -9.96
N GLY A 106 7.98 16.88 -10.15
CA GLY A 106 7.52 17.91 -9.20
C GLY A 106 6.85 17.35 -7.96
N LEU A 107 6.30 16.13 -8.04
CA LEU A 107 5.69 15.43 -6.91
C LEU A 107 6.77 14.62 -6.18
N LYS A 108 7.32 15.18 -5.10
CA LYS A 108 8.43 14.57 -4.36
C LYS A 108 8.05 13.31 -3.58
N LEU A 109 6.79 13.22 -3.18
CA LEU A 109 6.22 12.06 -2.52
C LEU A 109 4.94 11.67 -3.26
N GLN A 110 4.90 10.45 -3.79
CA GLN A 110 3.87 9.96 -4.68
C GLN A 110 3.20 8.72 -4.08
N HIS A 111 1.88 8.66 -4.10
CA HIS A 111 1.11 7.55 -3.52
C HIS A 111 0.34 6.84 -4.62
N TRP A 112 0.93 5.76 -5.13
CA TRP A 112 0.42 5.01 -6.27
C TRP A 112 -0.47 3.87 -5.81
N ASP A 113 -1.70 3.82 -6.29
CA ASP A 113 -2.59 2.69 -6.10
C ASP A 113 -2.50 1.73 -7.29
N ILE A 114 -2.18 0.48 -6.98
CA ILE A 114 -1.95 -0.57 -7.98
C ILE A 114 -2.87 -1.74 -7.72
N ALA A 115 -3.71 -2.06 -8.71
CA ALA A 115 -4.51 -3.27 -8.70
C ALA A 115 -3.72 -4.46 -9.24
N PHE A 116 -3.79 -5.62 -8.59
CA PHE A 116 -3.14 -6.85 -9.07
C PHE A 116 -4.15 -7.72 -9.81
N CYS A 117 -4.08 -7.72 -11.14
CA CYS A 117 -5.04 -8.41 -12.02
C CYS A 117 -4.44 -9.70 -12.60
N ARG A 118 -5.29 -10.54 -13.20
CA ARG A 118 -4.84 -11.81 -13.84
C ARG A 118 -3.87 -11.57 -14.99
N GLN A 119 -3.96 -10.42 -15.65
CA GLN A 119 -3.12 -10.02 -16.77
C GLN A 119 -1.88 -9.24 -16.34
N GLY A 120 -1.66 -9.09 -15.03
CA GLY A 120 -0.58 -8.28 -14.45
C GLY A 120 -1.12 -7.07 -13.65
N PRO A 121 -0.21 -6.30 -13.02
CA PRO A 121 -0.55 -5.14 -12.23
C PRO A 121 -0.99 -3.97 -13.10
N VAL A 122 -1.92 -3.16 -12.59
CA VAL A 122 -2.47 -1.97 -13.28
C VAL A 122 -2.35 -0.76 -12.36
N LEU A 123 -1.76 0.32 -12.85
CA LEU A 123 -1.75 1.63 -12.16
C LEU A 123 -3.15 2.22 -12.23
N MET A 124 -3.78 2.44 -11.08
CA MET A 124 -5.15 2.94 -10.98
C MET A 124 -5.18 4.44 -10.72
N GLU A 125 -4.36 4.91 -9.78
CA GLU A 125 -4.41 6.29 -9.30
C GLU A 125 -3.05 6.73 -8.76
N LEU A 126 -2.68 7.98 -9.02
CA LEU A 126 -1.61 8.70 -8.32
C LEU A 126 -2.24 9.73 -7.38
N ASN A 127 -2.04 9.55 -6.08
CA ASN A 127 -2.50 10.47 -5.06
C ASN A 127 -1.36 11.42 -4.62
N THR A 128 -1.66 12.72 -4.54
CA THR A 128 -0.73 13.78 -4.10
C THR A 128 -0.88 14.16 -2.64
N GLU A 129 -2.06 13.95 -2.06
CA GLU A 129 -2.36 14.11 -0.64
C GLU A 129 -2.42 12.74 0.01
N ALA A 130 -1.85 12.59 1.21
CA ALA A 130 -1.87 11.30 1.88
C ALA A 130 -1.92 11.41 3.40
N ASP A 131 -2.66 10.45 3.96
CA ASP A 131 -2.55 10.08 5.36
C ASP A 131 -1.20 9.38 5.59
N LEU A 132 -0.32 10.05 6.34
CA LEU A 132 0.98 9.50 6.74
C LEU A 132 0.90 8.69 8.03
N GLY A 133 -0.19 8.77 8.79
CA GLY A 133 -0.40 8.07 10.06
C GLY A 133 -0.73 6.59 9.86
N VAL A 134 -1.61 6.28 8.91
CA VAL A 134 -1.99 4.89 8.57
C VAL A 134 -0.78 4.00 8.26
N PRO A 135 0.13 4.34 7.33
CA PRO A 135 1.27 3.48 7.03
C PRO A 135 2.22 3.31 8.21
N GLN A 136 2.39 4.34 9.06
CA GLN A 136 3.21 4.25 10.28
C GLN A 136 2.59 3.32 11.31
N PHE A 137 1.28 3.45 11.57
CA PHE A 137 0.54 2.57 12.46
C PHE A 137 0.63 1.12 11.99
N LEU A 138 0.44 0.90 10.69
CA LEU A 138 0.39 -0.42 10.10
C LEU A 138 1.76 -1.10 10.09
N GLY A 139 2.80 -0.40 9.64
CA GLY A 139 4.18 -0.91 9.58
C GLY A 139 4.94 -0.84 10.90
N ARG A 140 4.37 -0.22 11.95
CA ARG A 140 5.05 0.04 13.24
C ARG A 140 6.44 0.65 13.06
N THR A 141 6.57 1.50 12.07
CA THR A 141 7.84 2.07 11.63
C THR A 141 7.63 3.56 11.35
N PRO A 142 8.60 4.43 11.71
CA PRO A 142 8.47 5.85 11.46
C PRO A 142 8.43 6.14 9.96
N PHE A 143 7.63 7.13 9.57
CA PHE A 143 7.64 7.64 8.20
C PHE A 143 8.95 8.36 7.87
N LEU A 144 9.49 9.10 8.82
CA LEU A 144 10.73 9.84 8.61
C LEU A 144 11.96 8.93 8.69
N ASP A 145 12.50 8.54 7.55
CA ASP A 145 13.80 7.88 7.41
C ASP A 145 14.84 8.79 6.72
N ALA A 146 16.03 8.28 6.46
CA ALA A 146 17.07 9.03 5.75
C ALA A 146 16.65 9.46 4.33
N THR A 147 15.86 8.62 3.64
CA THR A 147 15.32 8.88 2.30
C THR A 147 14.40 10.10 2.32
N ILE A 148 13.45 10.11 3.26
CA ILE A 148 12.49 11.22 3.39
C ILE A 148 13.18 12.49 3.87
N LYS A 149 14.17 12.39 4.78
CA LYS A 149 14.98 13.55 5.19
C LYS A 149 15.66 14.22 4.00
N GLU A 150 16.15 13.43 3.04
CA GLU A 150 16.79 13.95 1.83
C GLU A 150 15.85 14.84 0.99
N LEU A 151 14.54 14.55 1.01
CA LEU A 151 13.53 15.35 0.33
C LEU A 151 13.29 16.72 1.00
N LEU A 152 13.51 16.82 2.31
CA LEU A 152 13.24 18.03 3.10
C LEU A 152 14.38 19.05 3.04
N VAL A 153 15.60 18.62 2.76
CA VAL A 153 16.81 19.48 2.80
C VAL A 153 17.03 20.25 1.49
N ASN A 154 16.24 19.97 0.43
CA ASN A 154 16.39 20.60 -0.89
C ASN A 154 15.23 21.54 -1.29
N THR A 155 14.53 22.16 -0.32
CA THR A 155 13.69 23.35 -0.57
C THR A 155 14.49 24.62 -0.39
#